data_AF-A7MX78-F1
#
_entry.id   AF-A7MX78-F1
#
_cell.length_a   1.000
_cell.length_b   1.000
_cell.length_c   1.000
_cell.angle_alpha   90.00
_cell.angle_beta   90.00
_cell.angle_gamma   90.00
#
_symmetry.space_group_name_H-M   'P 1'
#
loop_
_entity.id
_entity.type
_entity.pdbx_description
1 polymer ?
#
loop_
_entity_poly.entity_id
_entity_poly.type
_entity_poly.pdbx_seq_one_letter_code
_entity_poly.pdbx_strand_id
1 'polypeptide(L)'
;MLSLSKFRVVAAFVATFLLIIPNLAFANVVKSFRVWPSPDETRVVIDLNAEADYSYFSLSSPDRLVVDLKNTSMQAKLPVTVTDSPVLKRVRKSSPPNKGTFRLVFELKKNVKAELFTLKPTPAGQYGHRLVIDLPHGAKKSTPATSATKPSKPTTPSKDMSTVQRAQEILIVIDPGHGGEDPGSIGPSRRKYEKDAVLSISRKLSAQLNAVPGIKTRMTRSGDYFVNLNRRVAIARENNAHLLISIHADAFTSPKPRGGSVFVLNTRRANTEISRWVENHERQSELLGGSGTAFVSNSNDRNVNQTLLDLQFSHSQKEGYKLATNILGEMGKVARLHNSKPINTSLAVLRSPQIPSVLVETGFISNPTEEKLLFQRSHQDKLARAITKAVVQYLKDNPPEGTVFSSSSKPSVHTVKRGESLSVIAQKYGTSTKAIMSANKLKSSGLAVGQKLKIPGTGAASVSVPNTPNTVETETITHTVKSGEFLGKIASHYKVKIADIRRENNLKSDTVWVGQKLKITVAVKDKPIRKHKVARGEYLGKIASKYGVSVSSIRKANNLRSDELAVGQVLIIPNK
;
A
#
# COMPACT_ATOMS: atom_id res chain seq x y z
N MET A 1 -13.20 59.70 53.27
CA MET A 1 -12.63 59.87 51.91
C MET A 1 -11.17 59.39 51.91
N LEU A 2 -10.92 58.11 51.62
CA LEU A 2 -9.55 57.66 51.36
C LEU A 2 -9.18 58.07 49.93
N SER A 3 -8.15 58.92 49.84
CA SER A 3 -7.65 59.54 48.61
C SER A 3 -7.36 58.51 47.51
N LEU A 4 -7.93 58.73 46.32
CA LEU A 4 -7.67 57.98 45.07
C LEU A 4 -6.17 57.89 44.71
N SER A 5 -5.30 58.68 45.33
CA SER A 5 -3.85 58.63 45.13
C SER A 5 -3.22 57.31 45.59
N LYS A 6 -3.70 56.71 46.69
CA LYS A 6 -3.13 55.46 47.23
C LYS A 6 -3.44 54.25 46.35
N PHE A 7 -4.58 54.26 45.66
CA PHE A 7 -4.99 53.18 44.76
C PHE A 7 -4.16 53.14 43.47
N ARG A 8 -3.76 54.31 42.95
CA ARG A 8 -2.90 54.41 41.77
C ARG A 8 -1.48 53.93 42.02
N VAL A 9 -0.92 54.20 43.20
CA VAL A 9 0.42 53.73 43.58
C VAL A 9 0.45 52.22 43.80
N VAL A 10 -0.56 51.65 44.44
CA VAL A 10 -0.67 50.19 44.61
C VAL A 10 -0.91 49.48 43.27
N ALA A 11 -1.77 50.02 42.40
CA ALA A 11 -1.99 49.47 41.07
C ALA A 11 -0.72 49.53 40.19
N ALA A 12 0.07 50.61 40.28
CA ALA A 12 1.35 50.72 39.59
C ALA A 12 2.40 49.72 40.13
N PHE A 13 2.43 49.49 41.45
CA PHE A 13 3.31 48.49 42.06
C PHE A 13 2.92 47.06 41.66
N VAL A 14 1.63 46.73 41.62
CA VAL A 14 1.14 45.41 41.18
C VAL A 14 1.38 45.19 39.69
N ALA A 15 1.18 46.20 38.84
CA ALA A 15 1.47 46.11 37.41
C ALA A 15 2.98 45.96 37.13
N THR A 16 3.83 46.62 37.91
CA THR A 16 5.29 46.49 37.80
C THR A 16 5.76 45.13 38.34
N PHE A 17 5.13 44.60 39.39
CA PHE A 17 5.45 43.27 39.93
C PHE A 17 4.97 42.13 39.01
N LEU A 18 3.86 42.30 38.27
CA LEU A 18 3.44 41.35 37.23
C LEU A 18 4.35 41.35 36.00
N LEU A 19 5.02 42.47 35.69
CA LEU A 19 5.98 42.58 34.59
C LEU A 19 7.38 42.01 34.93
N ILE A 20 7.65 41.72 36.20
CA ILE A 20 8.93 41.12 36.67
C ILE A 20 8.77 39.62 36.95
N ILE A 21 7.61 39.01 36.68
CA ILE A 21 7.52 37.54 36.67
C ILE A 21 8.43 37.05 35.53
N PRO A 22 9.58 36.39 35.80
CA PRO A 22 10.35 35.80 34.73
C PRO A 22 9.42 34.83 34.02
N ASN A 23 9.29 34.97 32.69
CA ASN A 23 8.73 33.92 31.86
C ASN A 23 9.57 32.67 32.12
N LEU A 24 9.14 31.84 33.06
CA LEU A 24 9.61 30.48 33.23
C LEU A 24 9.16 29.77 31.95
N ALA A 25 9.99 29.88 30.90
CA ALA A 25 9.86 29.06 29.73
C ALA A 25 9.94 27.62 30.23
N PHE A 26 8.79 26.94 30.29
CA PHE A 26 8.75 25.54 30.66
C PHE A 26 9.72 24.80 29.75
N ALA A 27 10.72 24.16 30.35
CA ALA A 27 11.68 23.37 29.60
C ALA A 27 10.91 22.35 28.77
N ASN A 28 11.21 22.27 27.47
CA ASN A 28 10.66 21.22 26.62
C ASN A 28 11.03 19.86 27.22
N VAL A 29 10.26 18.81 26.93
CA VAL A 29 10.47 17.50 27.56
C VAL A 29 10.51 16.44 26.47
N VAL A 30 11.59 15.68 26.41
CA VAL A 30 11.67 14.45 25.61
C VAL A 30 10.93 13.33 26.33
N LYS A 31 9.77 12.92 25.79
CA LYS A 31 8.90 11.88 26.36
C LYS A 31 9.35 10.48 26.00
N SER A 32 9.65 10.25 24.73
CA SER A 32 9.99 8.93 24.20
C SER A 32 10.83 9.00 22.95
N PHE A 33 11.53 7.90 22.67
CA PHE A 33 12.22 7.62 21.41
C PHE A 33 11.52 6.46 20.71
N ARG A 34 11.29 6.60 19.41
CA ARG A 34 10.78 5.54 18.55
C ARG A 34 11.76 5.35 17.39
N VAL A 35 12.17 4.11 17.14
CA VAL A 35 13.14 3.78 16.08
C VAL A 35 12.48 2.83 15.10
N TRP A 36 12.50 3.18 13.82
CA TRP A 36 11.87 2.45 12.73
C TRP A 36 12.90 2.16 11.64
N PRO A 37 13.58 1.00 11.69
CA PRO A 37 14.39 0.53 10.57
C PRO A 37 13.49 0.17 9.38
N SER A 38 13.84 0.64 8.19
CA SER A 38 13.24 0.25 6.90
C SER A 38 14.34 -0.31 5.96
N PRO A 39 14.02 -0.84 4.77
CA PRO A 39 15.07 -1.31 3.85
C PRO A 39 16.05 -0.22 3.41
N ASP A 40 15.57 1.02 3.20
CA ASP A 40 16.37 2.09 2.59
C ASP A 40 16.85 3.15 3.61
N GLU A 41 16.21 3.28 4.78
CA GLU A 41 16.59 4.22 5.85
C GLU A 41 16.22 3.71 7.25
N THR A 42 16.85 4.27 8.29
CA THR A 42 16.40 4.13 9.68
C THR A 42 15.90 5.47 10.17
N ARG A 43 14.60 5.54 10.52
CA ARG A 43 13.99 6.74 11.09
C ARG A 43 14.00 6.69 12.60
N VAL A 44 14.41 7.77 13.24
CA VAL A 44 14.24 8.00 14.68
C VAL A 44 13.29 9.16 14.90
N VAL A 45 12.30 8.95 15.76
CA VAL A 45 11.30 9.95 16.14
C VAL A 45 11.41 10.21 17.63
N ILE A 46 11.60 11.48 17.99
CA ILE A 46 11.68 11.95 19.38
C ILE A 46 10.38 12.69 19.69
N ASP A 47 9.61 12.19 20.65
CA ASP A 47 8.35 12.79 21.06
C ASP A 47 8.59 13.88 22.11
N LEU A 48 8.05 15.07 21.88
CA LEU A 48 8.32 16.30 22.63
C LEU A 48 7.03 17.00 23.12
N ASN A 49 7.16 17.85 24.14
CA ASN A 49 6.07 18.70 24.64
C ASN A 49 5.83 19.94 23.76
N ALA A 50 6.91 20.52 23.24
CA ALA A 50 6.89 21.69 22.37
C ALA A 50 7.80 21.45 21.16
N GLU A 51 7.77 22.36 20.18
CA GLU A 51 8.67 22.29 19.03
C GLU A 51 10.14 22.28 19.47
N ALA A 52 10.97 21.50 18.78
CA ALA A 52 12.39 21.36 19.11
C ALA A 52 13.19 22.57 18.61
N ASP A 53 13.89 23.26 19.51
CA ASP A 53 15.04 24.08 19.13
C ASP A 53 16.30 23.21 19.24
N TYR A 54 16.94 22.94 18.10
CA TYR A 54 18.04 21.99 18.02
C TYR A 54 19.16 22.43 17.09
N SER A 55 20.36 21.93 17.36
CA SER A 55 21.49 21.92 16.43
C SER A 55 22.04 20.50 16.32
N TYR A 56 22.74 20.19 15.23
CA TYR A 56 23.33 18.87 15.05
C TYR A 56 24.63 18.93 14.25
N PHE A 57 25.48 17.93 14.46
CA PHE A 57 26.73 17.74 13.72
C PHE A 57 27.12 16.26 13.73
N SER A 58 27.99 15.87 12.81
CA SER A 58 28.51 14.49 12.73
C SER A 58 29.96 14.42 13.19
N LEU A 59 30.33 13.30 13.81
CA LEU A 59 31.70 12.98 14.20
C LEU A 59 32.12 11.68 13.51
N SER A 60 33.38 11.58 13.12
CA SER A 60 34.03 10.35 12.69
C SER A 60 34.84 9.73 13.86
N SER A 61 35.22 8.46 13.73
CA SER A 61 36.11 7.75 14.67
C SER A 61 35.64 7.72 16.16
N PRO A 62 34.55 7.01 16.50
CA PRO A 62 33.60 6.30 15.63
C PRO A 62 32.52 7.22 15.07
N ASP A 63 31.88 6.78 13.98
CA ASP A 63 30.78 7.51 13.33
C ASP A 63 29.63 7.77 14.30
N ARG A 64 29.30 9.05 14.51
CA ARG A 64 28.24 9.50 15.41
C ARG A 64 27.51 10.69 14.82
N LEU A 65 26.20 10.71 14.98
CA LEU A 65 25.40 11.93 14.86
C LEU A 65 25.17 12.49 16.27
N VAL A 66 25.47 13.77 16.48
CA VAL A 66 25.24 14.47 17.75
C VAL A 66 24.13 15.49 17.54
N VAL A 67 23.12 15.45 18.40
CA VAL A 67 21.98 16.39 18.38
C VAL A 67 21.89 17.07 19.74
N ASP A 68 21.95 18.39 19.73
CA ASP A 68 21.82 19.24 20.91
C ASP A 68 20.42 19.85 20.94
N LEU A 69 19.64 19.53 21.98
CA LEU A 69 18.30 20.06 22.22
C LEU A 69 18.36 21.19 23.24
N LYS A 70 18.02 22.41 22.83
CA LYS A 70 18.06 23.58 23.71
C LYS A 70 16.82 23.66 24.60
N ASN A 71 16.97 24.24 25.78
CA ASN A 71 15.91 24.42 26.79
C ASN A 71 15.03 23.18 26.99
N THR A 72 15.66 22.00 26.96
CA THR A 72 14.96 20.71 26.96
C THR A 72 15.36 19.94 28.22
N SER A 73 14.50 19.03 28.66
CA SER A 73 14.74 18.08 29.75
C SER A 73 14.40 16.66 29.27
N MET A 74 14.92 15.64 29.96
CA MET A 74 14.80 14.24 29.54
C MET A 74 13.90 13.45 30.49
N GLN A 75 12.74 13.00 30.01
CA GLN A 75 11.89 12.03 30.71
C GLN A 75 12.08 10.61 30.16
N ALA A 76 12.43 10.48 28.88
CA ALA A 76 12.66 9.20 28.22
C ALA A 76 13.86 8.44 28.82
N LYS A 77 13.74 7.11 28.87
CA LYS A 77 14.83 6.23 29.31
C LYS A 77 15.89 6.09 28.21
N LEU A 78 17.15 6.31 28.58
CA LEU A 78 18.34 6.11 27.74
C LEU A 78 19.36 5.25 28.49
N PRO A 79 20.18 4.45 27.78
CA PRO A 79 20.32 4.38 26.32
C PRO A 79 19.21 3.54 25.65
N VAL A 80 18.97 3.82 24.36
CA VAL A 80 18.16 2.98 23.47
C VAL A 80 19.10 2.19 22.57
N THR A 81 19.17 0.87 22.76
CA THR A 81 19.97 -0.02 21.90
C THR A 81 19.13 -0.46 20.71
N VAL A 82 19.71 -0.43 19.51
CA VAL A 82 19.03 -0.77 18.25
C VAL A 82 19.76 -1.93 17.59
N THR A 83 19.12 -3.10 17.58
CA THR A 83 19.68 -4.32 16.96
C THR A 83 19.40 -4.37 15.47
N ASP A 84 18.20 -3.97 15.06
CA ASP A 84 17.64 -4.27 13.74
C ASP A 84 17.89 -3.18 12.68
N SER A 85 18.73 -2.19 13.00
CA SER A 85 19.12 -1.13 12.07
C SER A 85 20.48 -1.41 11.41
N PRO A 86 20.59 -1.31 10.08
CA PRO A 86 21.86 -1.30 9.34
C PRO A 86 22.77 -0.09 9.62
N VAL A 87 22.24 0.99 10.21
CA VAL A 87 22.98 2.25 10.41
C VAL A 87 23.08 2.63 11.87
N LEU A 88 21.99 2.57 12.64
CA LEU A 88 21.98 3.02 14.03
C LEU A 88 22.32 1.86 14.96
N LYS A 89 23.28 2.06 15.85
CA LYS A 89 23.66 1.09 16.89
C LYS A 89 22.97 1.38 18.21
N ARG A 90 23.03 2.64 18.64
CA ARG A 90 22.59 3.05 19.98
C ARG A 90 22.34 4.55 20.06
N VAL A 91 21.31 4.95 20.79
CA VAL A 91 21.09 6.35 21.19
C VAL A 91 21.43 6.48 22.67
N ARG A 92 22.25 7.46 23.04
CA ARG A 92 22.65 7.71 24.43
C ARG A 92 22.74 9.20 24.74
N LYS A 93 22.74 9.52 26.04
CA LYS A 93 23.06 10.88 26.51
C LYS A 93 24.57 11.12 26.52
N SER A 94 24.96 12.39 26.43
CA SER A 94 26.33 12.87 26.63
C SER A 94 26.32 14.20 27.38
N SER A 95 27.47 14.62 27.90
CA SER A 95 27.61 15.93 28.54
C SER A 95 27.21 17.05 27.57
N PRO A 96 26.31 17.95 27.97
CA PRO A 96 25.85 19.03 27.10
C PRO A 96 26.90 20.13 26.94
N PRO A 97 26.84 20.94 25.87
CA PRO A 97 27.76 22.05 25.68
C PRO A 97 27.53 23.19 26.67
N ASN A 98 26.27 23.44 27.05
CA ASN A 98 25.86 24.56 27.90
C ASN A 98 24.76 24.12 28.89
N LYS A 99 24.59 24.87 29.99
CA LYS A 99 23.44 24.70 30.90
C LYS A 99 22.12 24.89 30.14
N GLY A 100 21.14 24.02 30.38
CA GLY A 100 19.84 24.04 29.69
C GLY A 100 19.80 23.34 28.33
N THR A 101 20.94 22.86 27.82
CA THR A 101 20.99 22.02 26.61
C THR A 101 21.07 20.54 27.00
N PHE A 102 20.43 19.66 26.23
CA PHE A 102 20.63 18.21 26.34
C PHE A 102 21.28 17.66 25.07
N ARG A 103 22.41 16.97 25.22
CA ARG A 103 23.14 16.35 24.12
C ARG A 103 22.79 14.87 23.98
N LEU A 104 22.29 14.52 22.80
CA LEU A 104 22.04 13.16 22.36
C LEU A 104 23.12 12.73 21.37
N VAL A 105 23.60 11.50 21.54
CA VAL A 105 24.59 10.88 20.65
C VAL A 105 23.98 9.62 20.07
N PHE A 106 23.88 9.61 18.75
CA PHE A 106 23.46 8.49 17.92
C PHE A 106 24.73 7.81 17.42
N GLU A 107 25.09 6.68 18.02
CA GLU A 107 26.22 5.87 17.60
C GLU A 107 25.85 5.11 16.33
N LEU A 108 26.61 5.34 15.26
CA LEU A 108 26.34 4.79 13.94
C LEU A 108 27.30 3.63 13.65
N LYS A 109 26.81 2.63 12.90
CA LYS A 109 27.58 1.51 12.35
C LYS A 109 28.36 1.93 11.10
N LYS A 110 27.93 3.01 10.43
CA LYS A 110 28.56 3.60 9.25
C LYS A 110 28.20 5.07 9.12
N ASN A 111 29.08 5.85 8.50
CA ASN A 111 28.86 7.26 8.19
C ASN A 111 27.68 7.45 7.22
N VAL A 112 26.74 8.33 7.57
CA VAL A 112 25.59 8.68 6.72
C VAL A 112 25.25 10.16 6.88
N LYS A 113 24.74 10.78 5.81
CA LYS A 113 24.16 12.13 5.89
C LYS A 113 22.74 12.03 6.46
N ALA A 114 22.55 12.52 7.69
CA ALA A 114 21.25 12.52 8.34
C ALA A 114 20.38 13.69 7.88
N GLU A 115 19.06 13.47 7.79
CA GLU A 115 18.06 14.52 7.55
C GLU A 115 17.20 14.72 8.80
N LEU A 116 17.11 15.96 9.29
CA LEU A 116 16.37 16.28 10.51
C LEU A 116 15.30 17.33 10.24
N PHE A 117 14.10 17.14 10.79
CA PHE A 117 12.99 18.08 10.68
C PHE A 117 11.98 17.94 11.82
N THR A 118 11.22 19.00 12.09
CA THR A 118 10.17 19.01 13.12
C THR A 118 8.80 18.68 12.51
N LEU A 119 7.97 17.96 13.27
CA LEU A 119 6.56 17.78 12.96
C LEU A 119 5.70 18.42 14.05
N LYS A 120 4.71 19.20 13.61
CA LYS A 120 3.67 19.77 14.49
C LYS A 120 2.75 18.68 15.05
N PRO A 121 2.02 18.97 16.15
CA PRO A 121 1.01 18.08 16.69
C PRO A 121 -0.05 17.73 15.64
N THR A 122 -0.53 16.49 15.65
CA THR A 122 -1.63 16.08 14.76
C THR A 122 -2.94 16.75 15.18
N PRO A 123 -3.81 17.18 14.25
CA PRO A 123 -5.08 17.84 14.58
C PRO A 123 -6.00 17.03 15.50
N ALA A 124 -5.94 15.70 15.44
CA ALA A 124 -6.71 14.78 16.29
C ALA A 124 -6.06 14.49 17.66
N GLY A 125 -4.95 15.15 18.01
CA GLY A 125 -4.28 15.03 19.31
C GLY A 125 -3.54 13.70 19.58
N GLN A 126 -3.44 12.80 18.59
CA GLN A 126 -2.78 11.50 18.76
C GLN A 126 -1.27 11.61 18.99
N TYR A 127 -0.61 12.57 18.32
CA TYR A 127 0.82 12.84 18.49
C TYR A 127 1.07 14.33 18.76
N GLY A 128 1.99 14.59 19.69
CA GLY A 128 2.48 15.94 20.00
C GLY A 128 3.56 16.41 19.03
N HIS A 129 4.37 17.37 19.48
CA HIS A 129 5.53 17.83 18.73
C HIS A 129 6.56 16.71 18.59
N ARG A 130 7.22 16.62 17.44
CA ARG A 130 8.22 15.58 17.17
C ARG A 130 9.44 16.17 16.47
N LEU A 131 10.61 15.65 16.82
CA LEU A 131 11.83 15.79 16.02
C LEU A 131 12.09 14.46 15.32
N VAL A 132 12.15 14.48 13.99
CA VAL A 132 12.39 13.31 13.15
C VAL A 132 13.81 13.37 12.62
N ILE A 133 14.49 12.21 12.62
CA ILE A 133 15.86 12.03 12.16
C ILE A 133 15.88 10.83 11.21
N ASP A 134 16.11 11.08 9.92
CA ASP A 134 16.22 10.05 8.90
C ASP A 134 17.70 9.74 8.62
N LEU A 135 18.06 8.46 8.80
CA LEU A 135 19.40 7.93 8.62
C LEU A 135 19.41 6.98 7.41
N PRO A 136 19.73 7.46 6.20
CA PRO A 136 19.67 6.64 4.99
C PRO A 136 20.70 5.50 5.06
N HIS A 137 20.37 4.33 4.53
CA HIS A 137 21.26 3.17 4.51
C HIS A 137 22.36 3.25 3.45
N GLY A 138 22.56 4.43 2.87
CA GLY A 138 23.35 4.66 1.67
C GLY A 138 22.47 4.51 0.42
N ALA A 139 22.78 5.28 -0.62
CA ALA A 139 22.17 5.05 -1.92
C ALA A 139 22.37 3.58 -2.28
N LYS A 140 21.29 2.85 -2.62
CA LYS A 140 21.48 1.75 -3.55
C LYS A 140 22.27 2.38 -4.68
N LYS A 141 23.47 1.84 -4.97
CA LYS A 141 24.01 1.95 -6.31
C LYS A 141 22.87 1.44 -7.19
N SER A 142 22.04 2.36 -7.68
CA SER A 142 21.51 2.25 -9.02
C SER A 142 22.78 2.00 -9.81
N THR A 143 23.03 0.74 -10.16
CA THR A 143 23.92 0.44 -11.27
C THR A 143 23.44 1.36 -12.38
N PRO A 144 24.20 2.41 -12.73
CA PRO A 144 23.92 3.09 -13.96
C PRO A 144 24.12 1.98 -14.99
N ALA A 145 23.09 1.65 -15.74
CA ALA A 145 23.29 0.95 -17.00
C ALA A 145 24.01 1.96 -17.93
N THR A 146 25.28 2.20 -17.66
CA THR A 146 26.19 2.94 -18.51
C THR A 146 27.16 1.90 -19.06
N SER A 147 26.67 1.12 -20.00
CA SER A 147 27.49 0.65 -21.10
C SER A 147 27.92 1.87 -21.92
N ALA A 148 28.92 2.59 -21.43
CA ALA A 148 29.70 3.49 -22.26
C ALA A 148 30.63 2.62 -23.11
N THR A 149 30.14 2.16 -24.25
CA THR A 149 31.00 1.54 -25.25
C THR A 149 31.72 2.67 -26.00
N LYS A 150 33.04 2.74 -25.82
CA LYS A 150 33.97 3.48 -26.68
C LYS A 150 33.73 3.07 -28.15
N PRO A 151 33.85 3.97 -29.13
CA PRO A 151 33.58 3.65 -30.52
C PRO A 151 34.70 2.76 -31.08
N SER A 152 34.41 1.47 -31.29
CA SER A 152 35.24 0.58 -32.12
C SER A 152 34.66 0.50 -33.53
N LYS A 153 35.56 0.55 -34.51
CA LYS A 153 35.37 0.54 -35.98
C LYS A 153 34.27 -0.41 -36.50
N PRO A 154 33.67 -0.09 -37.67
CA PRO A 154 32.57 -0.85 -38.24
C PRO A 154 33.05 -2.24 -38.69
N THR A 155 32.47 -3.28 -38.12
CA THR A 155 32.60 -4.65 -38.64
C THR A 155 31.22 -5.13 -39.07
N THR A 156 31.20 -5.70 -40.26
CA THR A 156 30.12 -6.18 -41.12
C THR A 156 28.94 -6.84 -40.38
N PRO A 157 27.68 -6.62 -40.78
CA PRO A 157 26.52 -7.18 -40.10
C PRO A 157 26.44 -8.70 -40.32
N SER A 158 26.65 -9.47 -39.24
CA SER A 158 26.30 -10.89 -39.22
C SER A 158 24.77 -11.03 -39.25
N LYS A 159 24.30 -11.78 -40.24
CA LYS A 159 22.91 -12.20 -40.42
C LYS A 159 22.58 -13.27 -39.38
N ASP A 160 22.28 -12.88 -38.15
CA ASP A 160 21.49 -13.72 -37.26
C ASP A 160 20.61 -12.88 -36.34
N MET A 161 19.43 -12.54 -36.86
CA MET A 161 18.45 -11.63 -36.25
C MET A 161 17.34 -12.43 -35.55
N SER A 162 17.69 -13.54 -34.89
CA SER A 162 16.74 -14.42 -34.19
C SER A 162 16.57 -14.11 -32.70
N THR A 163 16.81 -12.87 -32.25
CA THR A 163 16.36 -12.43 -30.92
C THR A 163 15.00 -11.76 -31.06
N VAL A 164 13.94 -12.56 -30.97
CA VAL A 164 12.60 -12.07 -30.63
C VAL A 164 12.76 -11.21 -29.38
N GLN A 165 12.56 -9.88 -29.48
CA GLN A 165 12.44 -9.01 -28.32
C GLN A 165 11.35 -9.60 -27.43
N ARG A 166 11.74 -10.19 -26.29
CA ARG A 166 10.78 -10.68 -25.31
C ARG A 166 9.93 -9.49 -24.88
N ALA A 167 8.63 -9.57 -25.12
CA ALA A 167 7.68 -8.54 -24.72
C ALA A 167 7.85 -8.24 -23.22
N GLN A 168 7.88 -6.96 -22.89
CA GLN A 168 8.25 -6.51 -21.55
C GLN A 168 7.13 -6.85 -20.55
N GLU A 169 7.51 -7.24 -19.34
CA GLU A 169 6.56 -7.48 -18.25
C GLU A 169 5.97 -6.15 -17.76
N ILE A 170 4.69 -6.17 -17.39
CA ILE A 170 4.00 -5.04 -16.80
C ILE A 170 4.36 -4.96 -15.32
N LEU A 171 5.09 -3.91 -14.94
CA LEU A 171 5.29 -3.58 -13.53
C LEU A 171 4.13 -2.76 -12.97
N ILE A 172 3.53 -3.23 -11.88
CA ILE A 172 2.52 -2.52 -11.09
C ILE A 172 3.09 -2.21 -9.71
N VAL A 173 3.10 -0.95 -9.31
CA VAL A 173 3.46 -0.58 -7.95
C VAL A 173 2.21 -0.56 -7.07
N ILE A 174 2.27 -1.28 -5.96
CA ILE A 174 1.23 -1.34 -4.95
C ILE A 174 1.70 -0.53 -3.75
N ASP A 175 0.89 0.41 -3.30
CA ASP A 175 1.22 1.28 -2.19
C ASP A 175 0.31 0.97 -0.98
N PRO A 176 0.78 0.21 0.02
CA PRO A 176 0.05 0.09 1.26
C PRO A 176 0.15 1.40 2.03
N GLY A 177 -0.98 2.09 2.23
CA GLY A 177 -1.05 3.37 2.93
C GLY A 177 -0.41 3.33 4.33
N HIS A 178 0.06 4.49 4.81
CA HIS A 178 0.62 4.66 6.17
C HIS A 178 1.84 3.77 6.45
N GLY A 179 2.10 3.43 7.71
CA GLY A 179 3.17 2.53 8.16
C GLY A 179 4.10 3.16 9.20
N GLY A 180 4.73 2.31 10.02
CA GLY A 180 5.65 2.73 11.08
C GLY A 180 4.96 3.64 12.10
N GLU A 181 5.45 4.88 12.21
CA GLU A 181 4.92 5.91 13.11
C GLU A 181 3.52 6.40 12.75
N ASP A 182 3.09 6.21 11.50
CA ASP A 182 1.76 6.59 11.02
C ASP A 182 0.84 5.36 11.07
N PRO A 183 -0.08 5.26 12.05
CA PRO A 183 -1.02 4.15 12.15
C PRO A 183 -2.12 4.21 11.08
N GLY A 184 -2.29 5.35 10.41
CA GLY A 184 -3.52 5.69 9.70
C GLY A 184 -4.72 5.75 10.63
N SER A 185 -5.90 5.48 10.09
CA SER A 185 -7.14 5.45 10.84
C SER A 185 -7.18 4.31 11.87
N ILE A 186 -7.81 4.56 13.01
CA ILE A 186 -7.90 3.62 14.13
C ILE A 186 -9.34 3.15 14.28
N GLY A 187 -9.55 1.83 14.26
CA GLY A 187 -10.87 1.24 14.40
C GLY A 187 -11.49 1.45 15.80
N PRO A 188 -12.82 1.34 15.94
CA PRO A 188 -13.53 1.50 17.21
C PRO A 188 -13.02 0.62 18.35
N SER A 189 -12.44 -0.55 18.04
CA SER A 189 -11.83 -1.42 19.06
C SER A 189 -10.57 -0.85 19.72
N ARG A 190 -10.01 0.26 19.18
CA ARG A 190 -8.74 0.90 19.58
C ARG A 190 -7.51 -0.02 19.50
N ARG A 191 -7.61 -1.16 18.82
CA ARG A 191 -6.54 -2.17 18.69
C ARG A 191 -6.21 -2.53 17.25
N LYS A 192 -6.96 -1.99 16.30
CA LYS A 192 -6.86 -2.29 14.87
C LYS A 192 -6.52 -1.00 14.14
N TYR A 193 -5.43 -1.05 13.39
CA TYR A 193 -4.89 0.10 12.68
C TYR A 193 -5.03 -0.12 11.17
N GLU A 194 -5.34 0.95 10.45
CA GLU A 194 -5.43 0.94 8.99
C GLU A 194 -4.14 0.37 8.36
N LYS A 195 -2.97 0.81 8.84
CA LYS A 195 -1.67 0.37 8.32
C LYS A 195 -1.48 -1.15 8.26
N ASP A 196 -2.13 -1.91 9.16
CA ASP A 196 -2.02 -3.37 9.24
C ASP A 196 -2.98 -4.05 8.26
N ALA A 197 -4.21 -3.53 8.16
CA ALA A 197 -5.22 -4.01 7.23
C ALA A 197 -4.74 -3.83 5.78
N VAL A 198 -4.30 -2.61 5.44
CA VAL A 198 -3.89 -2.26 4.07
C VAL A 198 -2.61 -2.99 3.65
N LEU A 199 -1.65 -3.21 4.56
CA LEU A 199 -0.47 -4.04 4.28
C LEU A 199 -0.86 -5.49 3.98
N SER A 200 -1.79 -6.05 4.76
CA SER A 200 -2.25 -7.42 4.58
C SER A 200 -2.99 -7.61 3.25
N ILE A 201 -3.89 -6.68 2.90
CA ILE A 201 -4.61 -6.67 1.63
C ILE A 201 -3.64 -6.50 0.46
N SER A 202 -2.69 -5.56 0.57
CA SER A 202 -1.71 -5.28 -0.48
C SER A 202 -0.78 -6.45 -0.77
N ARG A 203 -0.38 -7.23 0.26
CA ARG A 203 0.39 -8.47 0.06
C ARG A 203 -0.41 -9.52 -0.71
N LYS A 204 -1.69 -9.67 -0.40
CA LYS A 204 -2.59 -10.59 -1.14
C LYS A 204 -2.77 -10.15 -2.59
N LEU A 205 -2.99 -8.86 -2.82
CA LEU A 205 -3.09 -8.27 -4.16
C LEU A 205 -1.78 -8.49 -4.95
N SER A 206 -0.62 -8.19 -4.35
CA SER A 206 0.70 -8.41 -4.95
C SER A 206 0.91 -9.87 -5.35
N ALA A 207 0.60 -10.81 -4.46
CA ALA A 207 0.73 -12.24 -4.75
C ALA A 207 -0.20 -12.69 -5.90
N GLN A 208 -1.44 -12.21 -5.93
CA GLN A 208 -2.40 -12.58 -6.98
C GLN A 208 -2.02 -11.97 -8.33
N LEU A 209 -1.53 -10.73 -8.37
CA LEU A 209 -1.04 -10.09 -9.60
C LEU A 209 0.25 -10.75 -10.10
N ASN A 210 1.22 -11.06 -9.23
CA ASN A 210 2.44 -11.79 -9.62
C ASN A 210 2.17 -13.20 -10.15
N ALA A 211 1.03 -13.80 -9.81
CA ALA A 211 0.62 -15.10 -10.34
C ALA A 211 0.04 -15.01 -11.77
N VAL A 212 -0.24 -13.80 -12.27
CA VAL A 212 -0.71 -13.57 -13.64
C VAL A 212 0.51 -13.47 -14.58
N PRO A 213 0.62 -14.31 -15.62
CA PRO A 213 1.72 -14.24 -16.57
C PRO A 213 1.86 -12.83 -17.16
N GLY A 214 3.08 -12.30 -17.13
CA GLY A 214 3.37 -10.97 -17.67
C GLY A 214 3.19 -9.80 -16.73
N ILE A 215 2.72 -10.03 -15.49
CA ILE A 215 2.61 -8.98 -14.48
C ILE A 215 3.67 -9.21 -13.39
N LYS A 216 4.39 -8.16 -13.06
CA LYS A 216 5.23 -8.06 -11.87
C LYS A 216 4.71 -6.96 -10.97
N THR A 217 4.89 -7.15 -9.67
CA THR A 217 4.51 -6.14 -8.68
C THR A 217 5.70 -5.73 -7.82
N ARG A 218 5.66 -4.48 -7.38
CA ARG A 218 6.57 -3.94 -6.36
C ARG A 218 5.76 -3.20 -5.33
N MET A 219 6.02 -3.42 -4.05
CA MET A 219 5.36 -2.69 -2.97
C MET A 219 6.19 -1.47 -2.54
N THR A 220 5.56 -0.33 -2.24
CA THR A 220 6.26 0.83 -1.65
C THR A 220 6.78 0.51 -0.25
N ARG A 221 6.04 -0.31 0.50
CA ARG A 221 6.51 -0.95 1.73
C ARG A 221 6.11 -2.42 1.80
N SER A 222 7.02 -3.27 2.25
CA SER A 222 6.75 -4.70 2.48
C SER A 222 6.60 -5.04 3.97
N GLY A 223 6.83 -4.08 4.87
CA GLY A 223 6.75 -4.22 6.33
C GLY A 223 6.07 -3.03 7.00
N ASP A 224 6.13 -2.99 8.33
CA ASP A 224 5.59 -1.89 9.14
C ASP A 224 6.64 -0.79 9.34
N TYR A 225 6.87 -0.01 8.29
CA TYR A 225 7.71 1.18 8.32
C TYR A 225 7.06 2.31 7.53
N PHE A 226 7.36 3.55 7.90
CA PHE A 226 6.81 4.73 7.26
C PHE A 226 7.46 4.94 5.88
N VAL A 227 6.67 5.43 4.91
CA VAL A 227 7.16 5.90 3.62
C VAL A 227 6.51 7.25 3.33
N ASN A 228 7.31 8.27 3.05
CA ASN A 228 6.83 9.61 2.71
C ASN A 228 5.99 9.58 1.41
N LEU A 229 4.96 10.41 1.32
CA LEU A 229 4.06 10.50 0.16
C LEU A 229 4.79 10.73 -1.17
N ASN A 230 5.78 11.63 -1.20
CA ASN A 230 6.57 11.90 -2.40
C ASN A 230 7.45 10.70 -2.76
N ARG A 231 8.01 10.00 -1.76
CA ARG A 231 8.82 8.79 -1.97
C ARG A 231 7.98 7.65 -2.56
N ARG A 232 6.71 7.51 -2.19
CA ARG A 232 5.79 6.49 -2.75
C ARG A 232 5.65 6.66 -4.27
N VAL A 233 5.46 7.89 -4.72
CA VAL A 233 5.37 8.23 -6.16
C VAL A 233 6.74 8.06 -6.83
N ALA A 234 7.83 8.49 -6.19
CA ALA A 234 9.18 8.33 -6.71
C ALA A 234 9.54 6.85 -6.94
N ILE A 235 9.18 5.95 -6.01
CA ILE A 235 9.39 4.50 -6.18
C ILE A 235 8.70 4.00 -7.46
N ALA A 236 7.47 4.44 -7.75
CA ALA A 236 6.78 4.06 -8.97
C ALA A 236 7.51 4.55 -10.23
N ARG A 237 7.96 5.81 -10.22
CA ARG A 237 8.70 6.42 -11.35
C ARG A 237 10.07 5.78 -11.57
N GLU A 238 10.88 5.64 -10.52
CA GLU A 238 12.22 5.04 -10.56
C GLU A 238 12.22 3.60 -11.11
N ASN A 239 11.10 2.90 -10.99
CA ASN A 239 10.95 1.53 -11.47
C ASN A 239 10.19 1.44 -12.81
N ASN A 240 9.88 2.58 -13.45
CA ASN A 240 9.09 2.62 -14.68
C ASN A 240 7.78 1.83 -14.57
N ALA A 241 7.06 2.04 -13.46
CA ALA A 241 5.79 1.35 -13.23
C ALA A 241 4.73 1.80 -14.24
N HIS A 242 3.94 0.84 -14.71
CA HIS A 242 2.83 1.08 -15.63
C HIS A 242 1.57 1.53 -14.90
N LEU A 243 1.40 1.10 -13.64
CA LEU A 243 0.27 1.46 -12.79
C LEU A 243 0.76 1.67 -11.36
N LEU A 244 0.11 2.59 -10.64
CA LEU A 244 0.23 2.78 -9.20
C LEU A 244 -1.13 2.57 -8.53
N ILE A 245 -1.22 1.59 -7.63
CA ILE A 245 -2.44 1.25 -6.89
C ILE A 245 -2.17 1.45 -5.41
N SER A 246 -2.69 2.54 -4.83
CA SER A 246 -2.63 2.78 -3.39
C SER A 246 -3.82 2.13 -2.69
N ILE A 247 -3.59 1.46 -1.56
CA ILE A 247 -4.59 0.73 -0.79
C ILE A 247 -4.76 1.40 0.57
N HIS A 248 -5.99 1.79 0.89
CA HIS A 248 -6.37 2.49 2.10
C HIS A 248 -7.63 1.87 2.77
N ALA A 249 -7.86 2.24 4.01
CA ALA A 249 -9.06 1.90 4.77
C ALA A 249 -9.40 3.03 5.77
N ASP A 250 -9.66 4.22 5.23
CA ASP A 250 -9.80 5.49 5.95
C ASP A 250 -10.97 5.49 6.97
N ALA A 251 -11.19 6.60 7.65
CA ALA A 251 -12.24 6.77 8.64
C ALA A 251 -13.06 8.04 8.41
N PHE A 252 -14.34 7.95 8.79
CA PHE A 252 -15.17 9.12 9.06
C PHE A 252 -15.23 9.39 10.56
N THR A 253 -15.55 10.64 10.93
CA THR A 253 -15.87 11.04 12.31
C THR A 253 -17.06 10.26 12.87
N SER A 254 -18.04 9.97 12.03
CA SER A 254 -19.17 9.09 12.34
C SER A 254 -18.83 7.62 12.03
N PRO A 255 -19.27 6.65 12.85
CA PRO A 255 -19.08 5.22 12.57
C PRO A 255 -20.10 4.67 11.55
N LYS A 256 -21.00 5.51 11.01
CA LYS A 256 -22.07 5.07 10.10
C LYS A 256 -21.61 4.77 8.66
N PRO A 257 -20.77 5.61 8.01
CA PRO A 257 -20.32 5.35 6.63
C PRO A 257 -19.57 4.03 6.52
N ARG A 258 -19.82 3.28 5.44
CA ARG A 258 -19.21 1.97 5.19
C ARG A 258 -19.20 1.63 3.70
N GLY A 259 -18.35 0.66 3.34
CA GLY A 259 -18.14 0.21 1.98
C GLY A 259 -16.94 0.90 1.31
N GLY A 260 -16.47 0.30 0.22
CA GLY A 260 -15.30 0.78 -0.50
C GLY A 260 -15.60 1.91 -1.48
N SER A 261 -14.55 2.66 -1.82
CA SER A 261 -14.55 3.73 -2.82
C SER A 261 -13.22 3.75 -3.56
N VAL A 262 -13.19 4.34 -4.76
CA VAL A 262 -11.93 4.50 -5.51
C VAL A 262 -11.77 5.95 -5.92
N PHE A 263 -10.57 6.46 -5.68
CA PHE A 263 -10.18 7.84 -5.88
C PHE A 263 -9.18 7.94 -7.02
N VAL A 264 -9.32 9.01 -7.80
CA VAL A 264 -8.46 9.34 -8.94
C VAL A 264 -8.06 10.81 -8.87
N LEU A 265 -7.01 11.17 -9.59
CA LEU A 265 -6.50 12.54 -9.58
C LEU A 265 -7.54 13.55 -10.11
N ASN A 266 -7.60 14.71 -9.47
CA ASN A 266 -8.30 15.90 -9.97
C ASN A 266 -7.30 16.82 -10.67
N THR A 267 -7.46 17.01 -11.98
CA THR A 267 -6.54 17.77 -12.83
C THR A 267 -6.46 19.25 -12.50
N ARG A 268 -7.57 19.91 -12.13
CA ARG A 268 -7.54 21.38 -11.90
C ARG A 268 -6.57 21.80 -10.80
N ARG A 269 -6.65 21.15 -9.63
CA ARG A 269 -5.76 21.47 -8.49
C ARG A 269 -4.37 20.87 -8.67
N ALA A 270 -4.24 19.74 -9.36
CA ALA A 270 -2.93 19.20 -9.74
C ALA A 270 -2.17 20.20 -10.61
N ASN A 271 -2.81 20.76 -11.65
CA ASN A 271 -2.21 21.73 -12.57
C ASN A 271 -1.70 22.97 -11.82
N THR A 272 -2.45 23.50 -10.84
CA THR A 272 -2.00 24.65 -10.04
C THR A 272 -0.74 24.35 -9.21
N GLU A 273 -0.62 23.14 -8.64
CA GLU A 273 0.59 22.76 -7.90
C GLU A 273 1.76 22.49 -8.84
N ILE A 274 1.50 21.99 -10.05
CA ILE A 274 2.51 21.74 -11.10
C ILE A 274 3.08 23.04 -11.63
N SER A 275 2.27 24.07 -11.89
CA SER A 275 2.78 25.38 -12.31
C SER A 275 3.78 25.94 -11.30
N ARG A 276 3.51 25.77 -10.00
CA ARG A 276 4.46 26.13 -8.92
C ARG A 276 5.71 25.25 -8.90
N TRP A 277 5.62 24.00 -9.34
CA TRP A 277 6.77 23.10 -9.45
C TRP A 277 7.64 23.41 -10.67
N VAL A 278 7.04 23.74 -11.81
CA VAL A 278 7.73 24.19 -13.02
C VAL A 278 8.44 25.52 -12.79
N GLU A 279 7.89 26.41 -11.94
CA GLU A 279 8.54 27.64 -11.50
C GLU A 279 9.83 27.40 -10.68
N ASN A 280 9.88 26.29 -9.94
CA ASN A 280 11.04 25.91 -9.13
C ASN A 280 12.00 25.02 -9.93
N HIS A 281 12.98 25.65 -10.60
CA HIS A 281 13.96 25.01 -11.49
C HIS A 281 14.66 23.78 -10.87
N GLU A 282 14.89 23.75 -9.55
CA GLU A 282 15.52 22.62 -8.85
C GLU A 282 14.68 21.32 -8.87
N ARG A 283 13.35 21.39 -8.98
CA ARG A 283 12.44 20.22 -8.95
C ARG A 283 12.09 19.66 -10.33
N GLN A 284 12.50 20.32 -11.41
CA GLN A 284 12.18 19.88 -12.78
C GLN A 284 12.87 18.57 -13.14
N SER A 285 14.12 18.36 -12.70
CA SER A 285 14.87 17.13 -12.99
C SER A 285 14.31 15.90 -12.27
N GLU A 286 13.71 16.08 -11.08
CA GLU A 286 13.04 15.00 -10.32
C GLU A 286 11.68 14.62 -10.92
N LEU A 287 11.02 15.56 -11.60
CA LEU A 287 9.69 15.39 -12.17
C LEU A 287 9.70 14.57 -13.48
N LEU A 288 10.73 14.79 -14.30
CA LEU A 288 10.76 14.32 -15.69
C LEU A 288 11.51 13.00 -15.87
N GLY A 289 12.42 12.65 -14.95
CA GLY A 289 13.26 11.45 -15.06
C GLY A 289 14.18 11.50 -16.29
N GLY A 290 15.22 10.65 -16.31
CA GLY A 290 16.27 10.67 -17.33
C GLY A 290 15.81 10.50 -18.79
N SER A 291 14.54 10.10 -19.05
CA SER A 291 13.95 10.05 -20.39
C SER A 291 13.11 11.28 -20.75
N GLY A 292 12.55 12.01 -19.77
CA GLY A 292 11.84 13.27 -20.00
C GLY A 292 12.78 14.47 -20.09
N THR A 293 13.99 14.36 -19.52
CA THR A 293 15.06 15.36 -19.66
C THR A 293 15.50 15.54 -21.11
N ALA A 294 15.48 14.49 -21.95
CA ALA A 294 15.96 14.60 -23.34
C ALA A 294 15.11 15.52 -24.23
N PHE A 295 13.80 15.65 -23.96
CA PHE A 295 12.92 16.56 -24.70
C PHE A 295 12.85 17.96 -24.08
N VAL A 296 12.87 18.04 -22.74
CA VAL A 296 12.78 19.31 -22.01
C VAL A 296 14.10 20.10 -22.04
N SER A 297 15.25 19.43 -22.09
CA SER A 297 16.56 20.08 -22.15
C SER A 297 16.86 20.79 -23.47
N ASN A 298 16.10 20.54 -24.54
CA ASN A 298 16.30 21.19 -25.84
C ASN A 298 15.33 22.35 -26.11
N SER A 299 14.37 22.61 -25.22
CA SER A 299 13.42 23.72 -25.35
C SER A 299 13.37 24.51 -24.05
N ASN A 300 14.02 25.68 -24.04
CA ASN A 300 13.90 26.70 -22.98
C ASN A 300 12.48 27.31 -22.89
N ASP A 301 11.48 26.74 -23.58
CA ASP A 301 10.12 27.25 -23.64
C ASP A 301 9.25 26.63 -22.52
N ARG A 302 9.01 27.44 -21.49
CA ARG A 302 8.13 27.14 -20.35
C ARG A 302 6.74 26.65 -20.78
N ASN A 303 6.19 27.20 -21.87
CA ASN A 303 4.83 26.90 -22.30
C ASN A 303 4.73 25.50 -22.91
N VAL A 304 5.77 25.05 -23.62
CA VAL A 304 5.82 23.72 -24.22
C VAL A 304 5.91 22.64 -23.15
N ASN A 305 6.77 22.84 -22.14
CA ASN A 305 6.94 21.91 -21.02
C ASN A 305 5.66 21.79 -20.18
N GLN A 306 5.01 22.92 -19.87
CA GLN A 306 3.72 22.92 -19.18
C GLN A 306 2.65 22.18 -19.99
N THR A 307 2.54 22.45 -21.29
CA THR A 307 1.56 21.80 -22.17
C THR A 307 1.77 20.28 -22.22
N LEU A 308 3.01 19.82 -22.35
CA LEU A 308 3.33 18.39 -22.37
C LEU A 308 2.97 17.71 -21.04
N LEU A 309 3.31 18.34 -19.90
CA LEU A 309 2.94 17.83 -18.58
C LEU A 309 1.42 17.78 -18.41
N ASP A 310 0.70 18.82 -18.81
CA ASP A 310 -0.77 18.86 -18.74
C ASP A 310 -1.41 17.74 -19.58
N LEU A 311 -0.87 17.46 -20.77
CA LEU A 311 -1.30 16.34 -21.62
C LEU A 311 -1.05 14.99 -20.95
N GLN A 312 0.15 14.79 -20.38
CA GLN A 312 0.49 13.57 -19.65
C GLN A 312 -0.44 13.34 -18.46
N PHE A 313 -0.64 14.36 -17.62
CA PHE A 313 -1.55 14.28 -16.49
C PHE A 313 -2.99 14.01 -16.91
N SER A 314 -3.47 14.64 -17.98
CA SER A 314 -4.81 14.39 -18.52
C SER A 314 -4.96 12.94 -19.01
N HIS A 315 -3.93 12.40 -19.65
CA HIS A 315 -3.89 11.00 -20.05
C HIS A 315 -3.88 10.06 -18.82
N SER A 316 -2.94 10.26 -17.89
CA SER A 316 -2.83 9.49 -16.65
C SER A 316 -4.13 9.50 -15.83
N GLN A 317 -4.79 10.65 -15.74
CA GLN A 317 -6.09 10.80 -15.07
C GLN A 317 -7.19 10.01 -15.77
N LYS A 318 -7.28 10.11 -17.10
CA LYS A 318 -8.28 9.38 -17.91
C LYS A 318 -8.10 7.87 -17.75
N GLU A 319 -6.86 7.38 -17.81
CA GLU A 319 -6.52 5.97 -17.63
C GLU A 319 -6.78 5.51 -16.18
N GLY A 320 -6.44 6.33 -15.20
CA GLY A 320 -6.79 6.10 -13.79
C GLY A 320 -8.30 6.00 -13.57
N TYR A 321 -9.11 6.84 -14.23
CA TYR A 321 -10.57 6.81 -14.16
C TYR A 321 -11.16 5.51 -14.74
N LYS A 322 -10.66 5.04 -15.89
CA LYS A 322 -11.05 3.75 -16.48
C LYS A 322 -10.74 2.60 -15.53
N LEU A 323 -9.50 2.54 -15.02
CA LEU A 323 -9.09 1.53 -14.06
C LEU A 323 -9.95 1.55 -12.79
N ALA A 324 -10.19 2.74 -12.23
CA ALA A 324 -11.04 2.91 -11.06
C ALA A 324 -12.48 2.42 -11.28
N THR A 325 -13.04 2.66 -12.46
CA THR A 325 -14.36 2.18 -12.85
C THR A 325 -14.41 0.65 -12.88
N ASN A 326 -13.40 0.01 -13.46
CA ASN A 326 -13.29 -1.46 -13.46
C ASN A 326 -13.15 -2.01 -12.04
N ILE A 327 -12.34 -1.36 -11.19
CA ILE A 327 -12.13 -1.76 -9.79
C ILE A 327 -13.45 -1.70 -9.02
N LEU A 328 -14.21 -0.59 -9.14
CA LEU A 328 -15.51 -0.45 -8.49
C LEU A 328 -16.51 -1.52 -8.98
N GLY A 329 -16.52 -1.80 -10.28
CA GLY A 329 -17.39 -2.83 -10.87
C GLY A 329 -17.14 -4.23 -10.33
N GLU A 330 -15.87 -4.61 -10.11
CA GLU A 330 -15.52 -5.90 -9.51
C GLU A 330 -15.68 -5.90 -7.98
N MET A 331 -15.31 -4.82 -7.29
CA MET A 331 -15.46 -4.71 -5.83
C MET A 331 -16.93 -4.75 -5.41
N GLY A 332 -17.83 -4.10 -6.16
CA GLY A 332 -19.26 -4.09 -5.87
C GLY A 332 -19.93 -5.47 -5.93
N LYS A 333 -19.28 -6.47 -6.55
CA LYS A 333 -19.75 -7.88 -6.57
C LYS A 333 -19.45 -8.63 -5.27
N VAL A 334 -18.50 -8.13 -4.46
CA VAL A 334 -17.98 -8.86 -3.28
C VAL A 334 -18.03 -8.06 -1.98
N ALA A 335 -18.20 -6.75 -2.07
CA ALA A 335 -18.26 -5.83 -0.94
C ALA A 335 -19.27 -4.71 -1.23
N ARG A 336 -19.76 -4.06 -0.16
CA ARG A 336 -20.57 -2.85 -0.30
C ARG A 336 -19.68 -1.72 -0.82
N LEU A 337 -20.21 -0.90 -1.71
CA LEU A 337 -19.57 0.36 -2.12
C LEU A 337 -20.19 1.53 -1.36
N HIS A 338 -19.35 2.48 -0.96
CA HIS A 338 -19.80 3.78 -0.51
C HIS A 338 -20.11 4.69 -1.69
N ASN A 339 -19.28 4.65 -2.74
CA ASN A 339 -19.52 5.33 -4.00
C ASN A 339 -19.44 4.34 -5.16
N SER A 340 -20.44 4.34 -6.04
CA SER A 340 -20.47 3.51 -7.24
C SER A 340 -19.69 4.10 -8.42
N LYS A 341 -19.18 5.33 -8.30
CA LYS A 341 -18.38 6.04 -9.31
C LYS A 341 -17.04 6.50 -8.72
N PRO A 342 -15.98 6.61 -9.52
CA PRO A 342 -14.70 7.15 -9.06
C PRO A 342 -14.84 8.59 -8.54
N ILE A 343 -14.07 8.92 -7.50
CA ILE A 343 -14.04 10.25 -6.89
C ILE A 343 -12.77 10.99 -7.33
N ASN A 344 -12.92 12.18 -7.88
CA ASN A 344 -11.79 13.05 -8.21
C ASN A 344 -11.27 13.76 -6.95
N THR A 345 -9.98 13.60 -6.64
CA THR A 345 -9.34 14.20 -5.47
C THR A 345 -7.90 14.65 -5.76
N SER A 346 -7.30 15.44 -4.88
CA SER A 346 -5.93 15.94 -5.03
C SER A 346 -5.00 15.33 -3.99
N LEU A 347 -5.02 14.01 -3.87
CA LEU A 347 -4.12 13.27 -2.97
C LEU A 347 -2.73 13.17 -3.57
N ALA A 348 -1.69 13.41 -2.76
CA ALA A 348 -0.30 13.47 -3.22
C ALA A 348 0.16 12.17 -3.90
N VAL A 349 -0.28 11.01 -3.40
CA VAL A 349 0.05 9.69 -3.97
C VAL A 349 -0.48 9.50 -5.40
N LEU A 350 -1.49 10.26 -5.81
CA LEU A 350 -2.08 10.20 -7.15
C LEU A 350 -1.39 11.15 -8.15
N ARG A 351 -0.40 11.94 -7.71
CA ARG A 351 0.23 13.00 -8.51
C ARG A 351 1.40 12.46 -9.33
N SER A 352 1.14 11.50 -10.21
CA SER A 352 2.11 11.05 -11.21
C SER A 352 1.68 11.46 -12.63
N PRO A 353 2.49 12.25 -13.37
CA PRO A 353 2.13 12.71 -14.71
C PRO A 353 1.96 11.54 -15.68
N GLN A 354 2.85 10.56 -15.58
CA GLN A 354 3.03 9.53 -16.61
C GLN A 354 2.44 8.18 -16.19
N ILE A 355 2.13 8.00 -14.90
CA ILE A 355 1.71 6.71 -14.33
C ILE A 355 0.25 6.82 -13.90
N PRO A 356 -0.69 6.14 -14.57
CA PRO A 356 -2.06 6.04 -14.12
C PRO A 356 -2.10 5.54 -12.67
N SER A 357 -2.69 6.36 -11.81
CA SER A 357 -2.68 6.16 -10.37
C SER A 357 -4.10 6.14 -9.80
N VAL A 358 -4.39 5.16 -8.95
CA VAL A 358 -5.67 5.03 -8.24
C VAL A 358 -5.42 4.80 -6.75
N LEU A 359 -6.33 5.31 -5.90
CA LEU A 359 -6.37 4.98 -4.48
C LEU A 359 -7.66 4.25 -4.18
N VAL A 360 -7.55 3.04 -3.64
CA VAL A 360 -8.66 2.15 -3.34
C VAL A 360 -8.89 2.18 -1.84
N GLU A 361 -9.99 2.81 -1.44
CA GLU A 361 -10.54 2.64 -0.09
C GLU A 361 -11.27 1.31 -0.04
N THR A 362 -10.69 0.38 0.71
CA THR A 362 -11.21 -0.99 0.82
C THR A 362 -12.44 -1.10 1.71
N GLY A 363 -12.65 -0.09 2.56
CA GLY A 363 -13.77 0.07 3.49
C GLY A 363 -13.36 1.04 4.59
N PHE A 364 -14.33 1.64 5.28
CA PHE A 364 -14.02 2.63 6.33
C PHE A 364 -13.82 1.97 7.70
N ILE A 365 -12.61 1.99 8.23
CA ILE A 365 -12.28 1.29 9.49
C ILE A 365 -13.04 1.86 10.71
N SER A 366 -13.56 3.09 10.63
CA SER A 366 -14.42 3.68 11.67
C SER A 366 -15.75 2.95 11.84
N ASN A 367 -16.19 2.17 10.84
CA ASN A 367 -17.40 1.36 10.95
C ASN A 367 -17.10 0.00 11.60
N PRO A 368 -17.81 -0.41 12.68
CA PRO A 368 -17.54 -1.68 13.36
C PRO A 368 -17.73 -2.94 12.50
N THR A 369 -18.54 -2.88 11.44
CA THR A 369 -18.70 -4.00 10.51
C THR A 369 -17.50 -4.08 9.58
N GLU A 370 -17.08 -2.95 9.00
CA GLU A 370 -15.92 -2.87 8.13
C GLU A 370 -14.63 -3.20 8.91
N GLU A 371 -14.46 -2.74 10.15
CA GLU A 371 -13.33 -3.11 11.02
C GLU A 371 -13.21 -4.65 11.21
N LYS A 372 -14.33 -5.37 11.22
CA LYS A 372 -14.32 -6.84 11.26
C LYS A 372 -13.91 -7.41 9.90
N LEU A 373 -14.54 -6.94 8.82
CA LEU A 373 -14.30 -7.40 7.46
C LEU A 373 -12.86 -7.15 6.98
N LEU A 374 -12.31 -5.96 7.22
CA LEU A 374 -10.95 -5.56 6.84
C LEU A 374 -9.86 -6.43 7.44
N PHE A 375 -10.15 -7.11 8.57
CA PHE A 375 -9.23 -8.04 9.24
C PHE A 375 -9.61 -9.52 9.02
N GLN A 376 -10.70 -9.78 8.30
CA GLN A 376 -11.15 -11.12 7.95
C GLN A 376 -10.47 -11.55 6.65
N ARG A 377 -9.73 -12.65 6.70
CA ARG A 377 -8.91 -13.13 5.57
C ARG A 377 -9.72 -13.37 4.31
N SER A 378 -10.86 -14.05 4.43
CA SER A 378 -11.74 -14.35 3.30
C SER A 378 -12.16 -13.07 2.58
N HIS A 379 -12.47 -12.00 3.33
CA HIS A 379 -12.86 -10.71 2.80
C HIS A 379 -11.67 -10.00 2.14
N GLN A 380 -10.50 -9.96 2.78
CA GLN A 380 -9.27 -9.45 2.17
C GLN A 380 -8.93 -10.18 0.86
N ASP A 381 -9.11 -11.50 0.81
CA ASP A 381 -8.92 -12.30 -0.39
C ASP A 381 -9.98 -12.00 -1.46
N LYS A 382 -11.24 -11.77 -1.08
CA LYS A 382 -12.34 -11.35 -1.99
C LYS A 382 -11.98 -10.00 -2.63
N LEU A 383 -11.57 -9.01 -1.83
CA LEU A 383 -11.14 -7.68 -2.30
C LEU A 383 -9.92 -7.76 -3.22
N ALA A 384 -8.85 -8.44 -2.81
CA ALA A 384 -7.64 -8.59 -3.62
C ALA A 384 -7.94 -9.24 -4.98
N ARG A 385 -8.85 -10.23 -5.03
CA ARG A 385 -9.27 -10.85 -6.29
C ARG A 385 -10.07 -9.91 -7.17
N ALA A 386 -11.01 -9.17 -6.58
CA ALA A 386 -11.80 -8.19 -7.32
C ALA A 386 -10.90 -7.14 -7.99
N ILE A 387 -9.93 -6.60 -7.24
CA ILE A 387 -8.95 -5.64 -7.76
C ILE A 387 -8.07 -6.31 -8.83
N THR A 388 -7.58 -7.53 -8.61
CA THR A 388 -6.78 -8.27 -9.60
C THR A 388 -7.54 -8.48 -10.91
N LYS A 389 -8.80 -8.89 -10.85
CA LYS A 389 -9.67 -9.05 -12.03
C LYS A 389 -9.86 -7.74 -12.79
N ALA A 390 -10.13 -6.66 -12.07
CA ALA A 390 -10.30 -5.34 -12.66
C ALA A 390 -9.02 -4.84 -13.35
N VAL A 391 -7.87 -5.04 -12.72
CA VAL A 391 -6.56 -4.68 -13.28
C VAL A 391 -6.27 -5.50 -14.54
N VAL A 392 -6.43 -6.82 -14.49
CA VAL A 392 -6.20 -7.68 -15.67
C VAL A 392 -7.16 -7.34 -16.81
N GLN A 393 -8.43 -7.05 -16.51
CA GLN A 393 -9.38 -6.61 -17.51
C GLN A 393 -8.98 -5.26 -18.12
N TYR A 394 -8.61 -4.28 -17.28
CA TYR A 394 -8.12 -3.00 -17.73
C TYR A 394 -6.90 -3.12 -18.66
N LEU A 395 -5.92 -3.97 -18.31
CA LEU A 395 -4.71 -4.19 -19.10
C LEU A 395 -4.99 -4.94 -20.42
N LYS A 396 -6.03 -5.76 -20.49
CA LYS A 396 -6.49 -6.36 -21.76
C LYS A 396 -7.12 -5.33 -22.68
N ASP A 397 -7.89 -4.40 -22.11
CA ASP A 397 -8.61 -3.37 -22.85
C ASP A 397 -7.71 -2.19 -23.23
N ASN A 398 -6.66 -1.92 -22.43
CA ASN A 398 -5.71 -0.81 -22.59
C ASN A 398 -4.27 -1.33 -22.37
N PRO A 399 -3.76 -2.20 -23.25
CA PRO A 399 -2.44 -2.77 -23.06
C PRO A 399 -1.35 -1.69 -23.24
N PRO A 400 -0.41 -1.55 -22.29
CA PRO A 400 0.74 -0.67 -22.51
C PRO A 400 1.58 -1.16 -23.68
N GLU A 401 2.09 -0.24 -24.49
CA GLU A 401 2.88 -0.55 -25.68
C GLU A 401 4.11 -1.41 -25.34
N GLY A 402 4.44 -2.38 -26.22
CA GLY A 402 5.62 -3.23 -26.04
C GLY A 402 5.50 -4.31 -24.95
N THR A 403 4.35 -4.45 -24.30
CA THR A 403 4.12 -5.44 -23.23
C THR A 403 3.47 -6.72 -23.74
N VAL A 404 3.52 -7.79 -22.94
CA VAL A 404 2.86 -9.07 -23.29
C VAL A 404 1.33 -8.96 -23.44
N PHE A 405 0.72 -7.89 -22.94
CA PHE A 405 -0.71 -7.62 -23.11
C PHE A 405 -1.01 -6.93 -24.45
N SER A 406 -0.04 -6.21 -25.03
CA SER A 406 -0.16 -5.54 -26.34
C SER A 406 -0.29 -6.55 -27.49
N SER A 407 0.39 -7.68 -27.34
CA SER A 407 0.36 -8.77 -28.30
C SER A 407 -0.96 -9.57 -28.27
N SER A 408 -1.86 -9.31 -27.32
CA SER A 408 -3.20 -9.91 -27.19
C SER A 408 -4.32 -9.10 -27.88
N SER A 409 -3.99 -8.05 -28.64
CA SER A 409 -4.99 -7.22 -29.31
C SER A 409 -5.74 -8.02 -30.40
N LYS A 410 -7.05 -7.77 -30.50
CA LYS A 410 -7.97 -8.40 -31.47
C LYS A 410 -7.39 -8.36 -32.89
N PRO A 411 -7.70 -9.35 -33.76
CA PRO A 411 -7.27 -9.31 -35.14
C PRO A 411 -7.67 -7.98 -35.78
N SER A 412 -6.68 -7.18 -36.15
CA SER A 412 -6.86 -5.85 -36.73
C SER A 412 -6.53 -5.89 -38.21
N VAL A 413 -7.17 -5.04 -39.02
CA VAL A 413 -6.85 -4.92 -40.45
C VAL A 413 -5.94 -3.72 -40.64
N HIS A 414 -4.74 -3.96 -41.18
CA HIS A 414 -3.77 -2.92 -41.51
C HIS A 414 -3.71 -2.71 -43.03
N THR A 415 -3.83 -1.47 -43.48
CA THR A 415 -3.64 -1.09 -44.88
C THR A 415 -2.19 -0.66 -45.09
N VAL A 416 -1.45 -1.40 -45.93
CA VAL A 416 -0.03 -1.16 -46.22
C VAL A 416 0.17 0.23 -46.83
N LYS A 417 1.05 1.03 -46.24
CA LYS A 417 1.45 2.36 -46.74
C LYS A 417 2.74 2.28 -47.54
N ARG A 418 2.98 3.32 -48.35
CA ARG A 418 4.22 3.45 -49.14
C ARG A 418 5.44 3.41 -48.20
N GLY A 419 6.36 2.48 -48.47
CA GLY A 419 7.58 2.27 -47.68
C GLY A 419 7.46 1.32 -46.48
N GLU A 420 6.28 0.78 -46.18
CA GLU A 420 6.13 -0.25 -45.14
C GLU A 420 6.52 -1.63 -45.70
N SER A 421 7.36 -2.36 -44.95
CA SER A 421 7.67 -3.76 -45.21
C SER A 421 6.96 -4.67 -44.21
N LEU A 422 6.84 -5.96 -44.53
CA LEU A 422 6.16 -6.92 -43.66
C LEU A 422 6.81 -7.01 -42.27
N SER A 423 8.14 -6.84 -42.16
CA SER A 423 8.86 -6.80 -40.89
C SER A 423 8.55 -5.54 -40.08
N VAL A 424 8.48 -4.38 -40.73
CA VAL A 424 8.09 -3.11 -40.09
C VAL A 424 6.65 -3.19 -39.57
N ILE A 425 5.74 -3.78 -40.34
CA ILE A 425 4.35 -4.01 -39.92
C ILE A 425 4.31 -5.02 -38.77
N ALA A 426 5.04 -6.14 -38.86
CA ALA A 426 5.13 -7.12 -37.78
C ALA A 426 5.62 -6.50 -36.47
N GLN A 427 6.65 -5.66 -36.53
CA GLN A 427 7.19 -4.92 -35.40
C GLN A 427 6.16 -3.93 -34.83
N LYS A 428 5.50 -3.15 -35.69
CA LYS A 428 4.47 -2.18 -35.31
C LYS A 428 3.31 -2.80 -34.55
N TYR A 429 2.95 -4.04 -34.87
CA TYR A 429 1.84 -4.76 -34.25
C TYR A 429 2.27 -5.82 -33.23
N GLY A 430 3.56 -5.91 -32.88
CA GLY A 430 4.06 -6.88 -31.90
C GLY A 430 3.77 -8.34 -32.26
N THR A 431 3.83 -8.68 -33.55
CA THR A 431 3.61 -10.04 -34.09
C THR A 431 4.80 -10.48 -34.95
N SER A 432 4.74 -11.66 -35.57
CA SER A 432 5.81 -12.12 -36.48
C SER A 432 5.39 -12.01 -37.94
N THR A 433 6.38 -11.82 -38.83
CA THR A 433 6.16 -11.85 -40.29
C THR A 433 5.50 -13.17 -40.70
N LYS A 434 5.95 -14.30 -40.14
CA LYS A 434 5.36 -15.63 -40.36
C LYS A 434 3.88 -15.71 -39.95
N ALA A 435 3.51 -15.11 -38.81
CA ALA A 435 2.13 -15.06 -38.36
C ALA A 435 1.26 -14.22 -39.32
N ILE A 436 1.72 -13.04 -39.73
CA ILE A 436 1.00 -12.20 -40.71
C ILE A 436 0.87 -12.94 -42.05
N MET A 437 1.92 -13.59 -42.54
CA MET A 437 1.87 -14.36 -43.79
C MET A 437 0.86 -15.51 -43.69
N SER A 438 0.87 -16.25 -42.59
CA SER A 438 -0.04 -17.37 -42.36
C SER A 438 -1.50 -16.89 -42.25
N ALA A 439 -1.75 -15.80 -41.53
CA ALA A 439 -3.09 -15.21 -41.37
C ALA A 439 -3.67 -14.63 -42.67
N ASN A 440 -2.82 -14.25 -43.63
CA ASN A 440 -3.19 -13.66 -44.92
C ASN A 440 -2.92 -14.59 -46.11
N LYS A 441 -2.53 -15.84 -45.86
CA LYS A 441 -2.16 -16.82 -46.90
C LYS A 441 -1.13 -16.29 -47.91
N LEU A 442 -0.17 -15.49 -47.44
CA LEU A 442 0.88 -14.91 -48.29
C LEU A 442 1.99 -15.93 -48.56
N LYS A 443 2.41 -16.05 -49.83
CA LYS A 443 3.51 -16.93 -50.26
C LYS A 443 4.89 -16.26 -50.15
N SER A 444 4.94 -14.93 -50.04
CA SER A 444 6.19 -14.15 -49.90
C SER A 444 5.95 -12.90 -49.03
N SER A 445 7.04 -12.19 -48.69
CA SER A 445 7.01 -10.95 -47.89
C SER A 445 6.76 -9.68 -48.69
N GLY A 446 6.51 -9.79 -50.00
CA GLY A 446 6.19 -8.66 -50.87
C GLY A 446 4.81 -8.10 -50.57
N LEU A 447 4.71 -6.77 -50.43
CA LEU A 447 3.47 -6.08 -50.10
C LEU A 447 3.18 -4.96 -51.10
N ALA A 448 1.92 -4.86 -51.53
CA ALA A 448 1.46 -3.76 -52.37
C ALA A 448 0.93 -2.62 -51.51
N VAL A 449 1.21 -1.37 -51.90
CA VAL A 449 0.62 -0.19 -51.25
C VAL A 449 -0.91 -0.27 -51.39
N GLY A 450 -1.63 -0.06 -50.28
CA GLY A 450 -3.09 -0.21 -50.21
C GLY A 450 -3.57 -1.62 -49.89
N GLN A 451 -2.68 -2.62 -49.84
CA GLN A 451 -3.04 -3.99 -49.48
C GLN A 451 -3.54 -4.06 -48.02
N LYS A 452 -4.69 -4.69 -47.81
CA LYS A 452 -5.24 -4.94 -46.47
C LYS A 452 -4.71 -6.25 -45.92
N LEU A 453 -4.01 -6.20 -44.80
CA LEU A 453 -3.48 -7.34 -44.07
C LEU A 453 -4.28 -7.56 -42.79
N LYS A 454 -4.82 -8.76 -42.63
CA LYS A 454 -5.30 -9.28 -41.34
C LYS A 454 -4.11 -9.52 -40.44
N ILE A 455 -3.93 -8.67 -39.45
CA ILE A 455 -2.88 -8.81 -38.46
C ILE A 455 -3.39 -9.76 -37.38
N PRO A 456 -2.82 -10.97 -37.25
CA PRO A 456 -3.18 -11.84 -36.15
C PRO A 456 -2.63 -11.24 -34.86
N GLY A 457 -3.51 -11.06 -33.87
CA GLY A 457 -3.04 -10.97 -32.49
C GLY A 457 -2.17 -12.19 -32.21
N THR A 458 -1.07 -12.01 -31.49
CA THR A 458 -0.33 -13.19 -31.04
C THR A 458 -1.30 -13.99 -30.18
N GLY A 459 -1.59 -15.22 -30.58
CA GLY A 459 -2.39 -16.14 -29.78
C GLY A 459 -1.59 -16.52 -28.54
N ALA A 460 -1.51 -15.62 -27.56
CA ALA A 460 -1.05 -15.93 -26.23
C ALA A 460 -2.23 -16.54 -25.47
N ALA A 461 -1.99 -17.70 -24.86
CA ALA A 461 -2.92 -18.37 -23.95
C ALA A 461 -3.71 -17.34 -23.16
N SER A 462 -5.05 -17.43 -23.17
CA SER A 462 -5.94 -16.50 -22.49
C SER A 462 -5.36 -16.19 -21.11
N VAL A 463 -4.88 -14.96 -20.90
CA VAL A 463 -4.29 -14.55 -19.62
C VAL A 463 -5.47 -14.50 -18.63
N SER A 464 -5.77 -15.65 -18.05
CA SER A 464 -6.81 -15.82 -17.06
C SER A 464 -6.19 -15.48 -15.71
N VAL A 465 -6.94 -14.73 -14.90
CA VAL A 465 -6.58 -14.62 -13.49
C VAL A 465 -6.66 -16.04 -12.95
N PRO A 466 -5.59 -16.61 -12.37
CA PRO A 466 -5.64 -17.94 -11.80
C PRO A 466 -6.83 -17.98 -10.84
N ASN A 467 -7.82 -18.83 -11.16
CA ASN A 467 -9.00 -19.00 -10.34
C ASN A 467 -8.57 -19.82 -9.11
N THR A 468 -7.81 -19.20 -8.21
CA THR A 468 -7.60 -19.74 -6.88
C THR A 468 -8.95 -19.67 -6.21
N PRO A 469 -9.62 -20.83 -6.01
CA PRO A 469 -10.95 -20.83 -5.46
C PRO A 469 -10.85 -20.15 -4.09
N ASN A 470 -11.59 -19.05 -3.91
CA ASN A 470 -11.83 -18.56 -2.56
C ASN A 470 -12.84 -19.50 -1.91
N THR A 471 -12.44 -20.74 -1.67
CA THR A 471 -13.34 -21.84 -1.29
C THR A 471 -13.80 -21.77 0.15
N VAL A 472 -13.48 -20.68 0.83
CA VAL A 472 -13.61 -20.65 2.26
C VAL A 472 -14.09 -19.27 2.68
N GLU A 473 -15.41 -19.11 2.73
CA GLU A 473 -15.96 -18.17 3.71
C GLU A 473 -15.39 -18.56 5.07
N THR A 474 -14.84 -17.61 5.80
CA THR A 474 -14.23 -17.88 7.11
C THR A 474 -14.99 -17.15 8.20
N GLU A 475 -15.18 -17.75 9.35
CA GLU A 475 -15.77 -17.11 10.53
C GLU A 475 -14.77 -17.17 11.69
N THR A 476 -14.67 -16.09 12.47
CA THR A 476 -13.87 -16.10 13.71
C THR A 476 -14.71 -16.69 14.84
N ILE A 477 -14.30 -17.85 15.34
CA ILE A 477 -14.88 -18.49 16.53
C ILE A 477 -13.99 -18.24 17.74
N THR A 478 -14.57 -18.28 18.94
CA THR A 478 -13.81 -18.27 20.19
C THR A 478 -13.74 -19.69 20.75
N HIS A 479 -12.53 -20.20 20.87
CA HIS A 479 -12.22 -21.50 21.47
C HIS A 479 -11.64 -21.31 22.87
N THR A 480 -12.15 -22.03 23.87
CA THR A 480 -11.59 -22.04 25.22
C THR A 480 -10.70 -23.26 25.37
N VAL A 481 -9.42 -23.05 25.64
CA VAL A 481 -8.40 -24.11 25.78
C VAL A 481 -8.75 -25.05 26.92
N LYS A 482 -8.78 -26.34 26.65
CA LYS A 482 -9.08 -27.41 27.60
C LYS A 482 -7.79 -28.07 28.12
N SER A 483 -7.94 -28.84 29.20
CA SER A 483 -6.83 -29.65 29.73
C SER A 483 -6.26 -30.59 28.65
N GLY A 484 -4.94 -30.59 28.49
CA GLY A 484 -4.23 -31.40 27.49
C GLY A 484 -4.31 -30.87 26.04
N GLU A 485 -4.75 -29.62 25.83
CA GLU A 485 -4.68 -28.96 24.51
C GLU A 485 -3.42 -28.08 24.39
N PHE A 486 -2.87 -28.04 23.17
CA PHE A 486 -1.80 -27.14 22.76
C PHE A 486 -2.12 -26.61 21.36
N LEU A 487 -1.46 -25.52 20.93
CA LEU A 487 -1.82 -24.85 19.67
C LEU A 487 -1.82 -25.76 18.45
N GLY A 488 -0.92 -26.74 18.36
CA GLY A 488 -0.90 -27.71 17.26
C GLY A 488 -2.17 -28.56 17.21
N LYS A 489 -2.63 -29.07 18.35
CA LYS A 489 -3.88 -29.85 18.46
C LYS A 489 -5.11 -29.01 18.11
N ILE A 490 -5.14 -27.77 18.59
CA ILE A 490 -6.22 -26.82 18.30
C ILE A 490 -6.22 -26.45 16.81
N ALA A 491 -5.05 -26.14 16.25
CA ALA A 491 -4.87 -25.81 14.83
C ALA A 491 -5.32 -26.97 13.93
N SER A 492 -4.93 -28.19 14.27
CA SER A 492 -5.36 -29.40 13.56
C SER A 492 -6.88 -29.62 13.65
N HIS A 493 -7.47 -29.42 14.84
CA HIS A 493 -8.92 -29.58 15.03
C HIS A 493 -9.72 -28.64 14.11
N TYR A 494 -9.25 -27.39 13.98
CA TYR A 494 -9.89 -26.36 13.17
C TYR A 494 -9.38 -26.28 11.72
N LYS A 495 -8.43 -27.15 11.34
CA LYS A 495 -7.75 -27.17 10.04
C LYS A 495 -7.14 -25.81 9.64
N VAL A 496 -6.54 -25.11 10.61
CA VAL A 496 -5.84 -23.83 10.43
C VAL A 496 -4.35 -23.99 10.72
N LYS A 497 -3.52 -23.00 10.37
CA LYS A 497 -2.09 -23.02 10.72
C LYS A 497 -1.87 -22.50 12.14
N ILE A 498 -0.85 -23.00 12.86
CA ILE A 498 -0.49 -22.50 14.20
C ILE A 498 -0.15 -20.99 14.16
N ALA A 499 0.62 -20.57 13.15
CA ALA A 499 0.98 -19.17 12.92
C ALA A 499 -0.25 -18.24 12.78
N ASP A 500 -1.37 -18.79 12.36
CA ASP A 500 -2.62 -18.08 12.18
C ASP A 500 -3.33 -17.82 13.51
N ILE A 501 -3.40 -18.83 14.36
CA ILE A 501 -3.92 -18.70 15.73
C ILE A 501 -3.03 -17.74 16.53
N ARG A 502 -1.71 -17.86 16.42
CA ARG A 502 -0.78 -16.96 17.13
C ARG A 502 -1.00 -15.50 16.77
N ARG A 503 -1.02 -15.20 15.48
CA ARG A 503 -1.20 -13.83 14.98
C ARG A 503 -2.54 -13.26 15.40
N GLU A 504 -3.61 -14.03 15.32
CA GLU A 504 -4.96 -13.59 15.66
C GLU A 504 -5.15 -13.33 17.16
N ASN A 505 -4.33 -13.98 17.99
CA ASN A 505 -4.37 -13.88 19.45
C ASN A 505 -3.18 -13.13 20.05
N ASN A 506 -2.33 -12.50 19.22
CA ASN A 506 -1.10 -11.83 19.63
C ASN A 506 -0.19 -12.68 20.52
N LEU A 507 -0.10 -13.99 20.25
CA LEU A 507 0.72 -14.91 21.02
C LEU A 507 2.19 -14.82 20.58
N LYS A 508 3.07 -14.55 21.55
CA LYS A 508 4.53 -14.51 21.34
C LYS A 508 5.15 -15.90 21.21
N SER A 509 4.52 -16.92 21.79
CA SER A 509 4.93 -18.33 21.72
C SER A 509 3.75 -19.24 21.41
N ASP A 510 4.01 -20.55 21.35
CA ASP A 510 2.98 -21.57 21.12
C ASP A 510 2.29 -22.03 22.43
N THR A 511 2.68 -21.43 23.56
CA THR A 511 2.20 -21.77 24.90
C THR A 511 0.78 -21.25 25.11
N VAL A 512 -0.10 -22.11 25.60
CA VAL A 512 -1.49 -21.79 25.95
C VAL A 512 -1.87 -22.40 27.29
N TRP A 513 -2.79 -21.74 28.01
CA TRP A 513 -3.21 -22.12 29.36
C TRP A 513 -4.65 -22.63 29.36
N VAL A 514 -4.98 -23.58 30.23
CA VAL A 514 -6.36 -24.05 30.39
C VAL A 514 -7.27 -22.88 30.76
N GLY A 515 -8.41 -22.78 30.08
CA GLY A 515 -9.36 -21.67 30.22
C GLY A 515 -9.06 -20.45 29.34
N GLN A 516 -7.90 -20.38 28.68
CA GLN A 516 -7.56 -19.29 27.77
C GLN A 516 -8.52 -19.26 26.57
N LYS A 517 -9.08 -18.09 26.25
CA LYS A 517 -9.93 -17.89 25.08
C LYS A 517 -9.10 -17.47 23.87
N LEU A 518 -9.13 -18.29 22.82
CA LEU A 518 -8.46 -18.07 21.55
C LEU A 518 -9.48 -17.75 20.45
N LYS A 519 -9.24 -16.68 19.70
CA LYS A 519 -9.93 -16.36 18.45
C LYS A 519 -9.33 -17.16 17.32
N ILE A 520 -10.15 -17.92 16.61
CA ILE A 520 -9.69 -18.80 15.54
C ILE A 520 -10.56 -18.53 14.32
N THR A 521 -9.97 -17.95 13.28
CA THR A 521 -10.61 -17.81 11.97
C THR A 521 -10.63 -19.16 11.27
N VAL A 522 -11.78 -19.81 11.23
CA VAL A 522 -11.98 -21.11 10.58
C VAL A 522 -12.74 -20.96 9.29
N ALA A 523 -12.53 -21.90 8.39
CA ALA A 523 -13.43 -22.11 7.28
C ALA A 523 -14.86 -22.38 7.76
N VAL A 524 -15.88 -21.75 7.17
CA VAL A 524 -17.30 -22.04 7.45
C VAL A 524 -17.59 -23.53 7.21
N LYS A 525 -16.97 -24.12 6.17
CA LYS A 525 -17.05 -25.57 5.92
C LYS A 525 -16.34 -26.44 6.97
N ASP A 526 -15.31 -25.93 7.66
CA ASP A 526 -14.56 -26.66 8.69
C ASP A 526 -14.95 -26.23 10.11
N LYS A 527 -16.02 -25.44 10.26
CA LYS A 527 -16.58 -25.13 11.58
C LYS A 527 -17.03 -26.44 12.23
N PRO A 528 -16.78 -26.63 13.55
CA PRO A 528 -17.15 -27.86 14.23
C PRO A 528 -18.61 -28.21 13.97
N ILE A 529 -18.82 -29.46 13.56
CA ILE A 529 -20.14 -29.98 13.27
C ILE A 529 -20.98 -29.86 14.55
N ARG A 530 -22.06 -29.07 14.48
CA ARG A 530 -23.02 -28.95 15.57
C ARG A 530 -23.83 -30.24 15.61
N LYS A 531 -24.01 -30.83 16.80
CA LYS A 531 -24.89 -31.99 17.01
C LYS A 531 -26.10 -31.55 17.82
N HIS A 532 -27.27 -32.08 17.48
CA HIS A 532 -28.52 -31.82 18.18
C HIS A 532 -29.22 -33.13 18.50
N LYS A 533 -29.55 -33.36 19.77
CA LYS A 533 -30.31 -34.54 20.21
C LYS A 533 -31.80 -34.19 20.20
N VAL A 534 -32.58 -34.90 19.39
CA VAL A 534 -34.02 -34.67 19.19
C VAL A 534 -34.77 -34.90 20.51
N ALA A 535 -35.50 -33.89 20.97
CA ALA A 535 -36.39 -33.99 22.12
C ALA A 535 -37.83 -34.39 21.72
N ARG A 536 -38.64 -34.81 22.69
CA ARG A 536 -40.04 -35.17 22.46
C ARG A 536 -40.80 -33.97 21.88
N GLY A 537 -41.45 -34.16 20.73
CA GLY A 537 -42.21 -33.13 20.03
C GLY A 537 -41.39 -32.17 19.15
N GLU A 538 -40.09 -32.41 18.95
CA GLU A 538 -39.31 -31.70 17.93
C GLU A 538 -39.47 -32.35 16.55
N TYR A 539 -39.49 -31.52 15.51
CA TYR A 539 -39.52 -31.93 14.10
C TYR A 539 -38.50 -31.11 13.30
N LEU A 540 -38.10 -31.58 12.11
CA LEU A 540 -37.00 -30.98 11.34
C LEU A 540 -37.17 -29.47 11.10
N GLY A 541 -38.40 -29.00 10.83
CA GLY A 541 -38.68 -27.57 10.63
C GLY A 541 -38.36 -26.72 11.86
N LYS A 542 -38.74 -27.18 13.07
CA LYS A 542 -38.45 -26.50 14.33
C LYS A 542 -36.94 -26.46 14.63
N ILE A 543 -36.25 -27.55 14.33
CA ILE A 543 -34.79 -27.67 14.49
C ILE A 543 -34.07 -26.77 13.47
N ALA A 544 -34.48 -26.81 12.20
CA ALA A 544 -33.96 -25.99 11.11
C ALA A 544 -34.05 -24.49 11.44
N SER A 545 -35.22 -24.03 11.91
CA SER A 545 -35.44 -22.65 12.34
C SER A 545 -34.58 -22.26 13.55
N LYS A 546 -34.48 -23.14 14.56
CA LYS A 546 -33.63 -22.93 15.75
C LYS A 546 -32.17 -22.71 15.39
N TYR A 547 -31.66 -23.43 14.40
CA TYR A 547 -30.25 -23.34 13.97
C TYR A 547 -30.01 -22.44 12.75
N GLY A 548 -31.08 -21.86 12.18
CA GLY A 548 -31.03 -20.97 11.03
C GLY A 548 -30.52 -21.64 9.75
N VAL A 549 -30.86 -22.91 9.52
CA VAL A 549 -30.49 -23.71 8.33
C VAL A 549 -31.76 -24.22 7.63
N SER A 550 -31.65 -24.77 6.41
CA SER A 550 -32.82 -25.36 5.74
C SER A 550 -33.08 -26.79 6.21
N VAL A 551 -34.34 -27.23 6.20
CA VAL A 551 -34.71 -28.64 6.44
C VAL A 551 -33.97 -29.57 5.46
N SER A 552 -33.86 -29.18 4.19
CA SER A 552 -33.14 -29.93 3.16
C SER A 552 -31.66 -30.13 3.49
N SER A 553 -31.02 -29.13 4.11
CA SER A 553 -29.61 -29.24 4.51
C SER A 553 -29.42 -30.22 5.66
N ILE A 554 -30.31 -30.22 6.66
CA ILE A 554 -30.28 -31.19 7.77
C ILE A 554 -30.51 -32.60 7.24
N ARG A 555 -31.51 -32.77 6.37
CA ARG A 555 -31.82 -34.05 5.74
C ARG A 555 -30.63 -34.63 4.97
N LYS A 556 -30.00 -33.83 4.12
CA LYS A 556 -28.80 -34.23 3.35
C LYS A 556 -27.62 -34.54 4.26
N ALA A 557 -27.39 -33.75 5.31
CA ALA A 557 -26.26 -33.94 6.23
C ALA A 557 -26.39 -35.20 7.10
N ASN A 558 -27.62 -35.72 7.26
CA ASN A 558 -27.93 -36.89 8.07
C ASN A 558 -28.40 -38.10 7.26
N ASN A 559 -28.37 -38.02 5.93
CA ASN A 559 -28.89 -39.05 5.03
C ASN A 559 -30.34 -39.48 5.36
N LEU A 560 -31.19 -38.54 5.81
CA LEU A 560 -32.59 -38.85 6.13
C LEU A 560 -33.40 -39.02 4.83
N ARG A 561 -34.28 -40.02 4.80
CA ARG A 561 -35.19 -40.26 3.66
C ARG A 561 -36.53 -39.56 3.82
N SER A 562 -36.90 -39.19 5.05
CA SER A 562 -38.13 -38.46 5.41
C SER A 562 -37.83 -37.40 6.48
N ASP A 563 -38.86 -36.66 6.89
CA ASP A 563 -38.79 -35.65 7.95
C ASP A 563 -39.11 -36.24 9.35
N GLU A 564 -39.34 -37.55 9.44
CA GLU A 564 -39.59 -38.26 10.69
C GLU A 564 -38.32 -38.35 11.54
N LEU A 565 -38.46 -38.09 12.84
CA LEU A 565 -37.36 -38.09 13.79
C LEU A 565 -37.71 -38.93 15.02
N ALA A 566 -36.77 -39.74 15.49
CA ALA A 566 -36.91 -40.47 16.75
C ALA A 566 -36.45 -39.61 17.93
N VAL A 567 -37.17 -39.67 19.05
CA VAL A 567 -36.73 -39.02 20.29
C VAL A 567 -35.38 -39.61 20.72
N GLY A 568 -34.41 -38.75 20.99
CA GLY A 568 -33.05 -39.13 21.33
C GLY A 568 -32.10 -39.31 20.13
N GLN A 569 -32.61 -39.26 18.89
CA GLN A 569 -31.79 -39.27 17.68
C GLN A 569 -30.84 -38.06 17.67
N VAL A 570 -29.57 -38.27 17.31
CA VAL A 570 -28.58 -37.20 17.21
C VAL A 570 -28.41 -36.79 15.77
N LEU A 571 -28.83 -35.57 15.44
CA LEU A 571 -28.69 -34.96 14.13
C LEU A 571 -27.42 -34.12 14.03
N ILE A 572 -26.71 -34.29 12.93
CA ILE A 572 -25.71 -33.36 12.40
C ILE A 572 -26.42 -32.11 11.90
N ILE A 573 -26.12 -30.97 12.51
CA ILE A 573 -26.62 -29.68 12.06
C ILE A 573 -25.55 -29.04 11.18
N PRO A 574 -25.79 -28.92 9.86
CA PRO A 574 -24.82 -28.34 8.95
C PRO A 574 -24.52 -26.87 9.31
N ASN A 575 -23.35 -26.40 8.87
CA ASN A 575 -23.04 -24.98 8.90
C ASN A 575 -23.80 -24.27 7.78
N LYS A 576 -24.09 -22.98 8.00
CA LYS A 576 -24.95 -22.18 7.12
C LYS A 576 -24.26 -21.86 5.79
#